data_AF-Q5DFB8-F1
#
_entry.id   AF-Q5DFB8-F1
#
_cell.length_a   1.000
_cell.length_b   1.000
_cell.length_c   1.000
_cell.angle_alpha   90.00
_cell.angle_beta   90.00
_cell.angle_gamma   90.00
#
_symmetry.space_group_name_H-M   'P 1'
#
loop_
_entity.id
_entity.type
_entity.pdbx_description
1 polymer ?
#
loop_
_entity_poly.entity_id
_entity_poly.type
_entity_poly.pdbx_seq_one_letter_code
_entity_poly.pdbx_strand_id
1 'polypeptide(L)'
;MDYEFCSFTSESWLRRWDTNQTGWHINFVHRSLIAFWNELCPNDTPANKLFVPLCGKSVDMEWLYQNKSCQIIGCDIAENPLRQFVNDHKSLNMKERLVYFKNGENVLMFHVSCTINQFLVI
;
A
#
# COMPACT_ATOMS: atom_id res chain seq x y z
N MET A 1 10.59 -23.85 27.21
CA MET A 1 11.06 -22.66 26.48
C MET A 1 10.28 -22.73 25.19
N ASP A 2 9.11 -22.10 25.21
CA ASP A 2 8.07 -22.35 24.23
C ASP A 2 8.45 -21.63 22.95
N TYR A 3 8.84 -22.40 21.93
CA TYR A 3 8.94 -21.90 20.57
C TYR A 3 7.50 -21.64 20.11
N GLU A 4 6.98 -20.45 20.40
CA GLU A 4 5.86 -19.91 19.64
C GLU A 4 6.30 -19.89 18.18
N PHE A 5 5.78 -20.83 17.40
CA PHE A 5 5.75 -20.71 15.96
C PHE A 5 5.14 -19.35 15.67
N CYS A 6 5.94 -18.41 15.17
CA CYS A 6 5.45 -17.12 14.69
C CYS A 6 4.62 -17.38 13.43
N SER A 7 3.39 -17.89 13.60
CA SER A 7 2.42 -17.95 12.53
C SER A 7 2.08 -16.51 12.16
N PHE A 8 2.41 -16.13 10.94
CA PHE A 8 2.06 -14.83 10.37
C PHE A 8 0.59 -14.90 9.93
N THR A 9 -0.32 -14.86 10.90
CA THR A 9 -1.77 -14.79 10.63
C THR A 9 -2.21 -13.33 10.45
N SER A 10 -3.39 -13.14 9.86
CA SER A 10 -4.04 -11.82 9.74
C SER A 10 -4.14 -11.12 11.09
N GLU A 11 -4.53 -11.83 12.15
CA GLU A 11 -4.65 -11.30 13.51
C GLU A 11 -3.29 -10.87 14.07
N SER A 12 -2.23 -11.63 13.79
CA SER A 12 -0.88 -11.26 14.22
C SER A 12 -0.41 -9.96 13.56
N TRP A 13 -0.77 -9.74 12.29
CA TRP A 13 -0.45 -8.51 11.56
C TRP A 13 -1.22 -7.30 12.11
N LEU A 14 -2.52 -7.46 12.31
CA LEU A 14 -3.37 -6.43 12.91
C LEU A 14 -2.88 -6.04 14.31
N ARG A 15 -2.58 -7.03 15.16
CA ARG A 15 -2.05 -6.80 16.50
C ARG A 15 -0.76 -5.99 16.49
N ARG A 16 0.13 -6.22 15.53
CA ARG A 16 1.38 -5.44 15.45
C ARG A 16 1.12 -3.98 15.09
N TRP A 17 0.18 -3.70 14.18
CA TRP A 17 -0.24 -2.32 13.91
C TRP A 17 -0.87 -1.66 15.14
N ASP A 18 -1.81 -2.35 15.81
CA ASP A 18 -2.51 -1.81 16.98
C ASP A 18 -1.59 -1.56 18.19
N THR A 19 -0.52 -2.35 18.31
CA THR A 19 0.47 -2.22 19.40
C THR A 19 1.71 -1.42 18.99
N ASN A 20 1.69 -0.75 17.83
CA ASN A 20 2.83 0.01 17.28
C ASN A 20 4.12 -0.81 17.12
N GLN A 21 4.03 -2.13 17.02
CA GLN A 21 5.16 -3.02 16.71
C GLN A 21 5.47 -3.00 15.21
N THR A 22 5.74 -1.82 14.67
CA THR A 22 5.81 -1.52 13.23
C THR A 22 7.26 -1.27 12.78
N GLY A 23 8.22 -2.08 13.23
CA GLY A 23 9.65 -1.87 12.97
C GLY A 23 10.07 -1.89 11.49
N TRP A 24 9.19 -2.35 10.59
CA TRP A 24 9.37 -2.27 9.13
C TRP A 24 8.90 -0.94 8.54
N HIS A 25 8.06 -0.18 9.25
CA HIS A 25 7.53 1.07 8.74
C HIS A 25 8.62 2.14 8.77
N ILE A 26 8.88 2.74 7.61
CA ILE A 26 9.84 3.81 7.42
C ILE A 26 9.12 5.10 7.01
N ASN A 27 9.57 6.22 7.58
CA ASN A 27 8.99 7.55 7.32
C ASN A 27 9.66 8.27 6.12
N PHE A 28 10.40 7.53 5.29
CA PHE A 28 11.07 8.05 4.10
C PHE A 28 10.88 7.07 2.94
N VAL A 29 10.90 7.60 1.73
CA VAL A 29 10.72 6.82 0.50
C VAL A 29 11.79 5.74 0.40
N HIS A 30 11.39 4.52 0.04
CA HIS A 30 12.28 3.37 -0.05
C HIS A 30 13.42 3.66 -1.04
N ARG A 31 14.67 3.58 -0.57
CA ARG A 31 15.85 3.98 -1.36
C ARG A 31 15.98 3.21 -2.68
N SER A 32 15.66 1.92 -2.66
CA SER A 32 15.71 1.10 -3.88
C SER A 32 14.63 1.49 -4.88
N LEU A 33 13.46 1.95 -4.41
CA LEU A 33 12.41 2.43 -5.32
C LEU A 33 12.93 3.62 -6.13
N ILE A 34 13.59 4.58 -5.46
CA ILE A 34 14.20 5.74 -6.13
C ILE A 34 15.30 5.29 -7.08
N ALA A 35 16.21 4.42 -6.61
CA ALA A 35 17.39 4.00 -7.37
C ALA A 35 17.03 3.26 -8.67
N PHE A 36 16.03 2.38 -8.61
CA PHE A 36 15.65 1.51 -9.74
C PHE A 36 14.41 1.98 -10.49
N TRP A 37 13.84 3.14 -10.15
CA TRP A 37 12.60 3.62 -10.79
C TRP A 37 12.69 3.67 -12.31
N ASN A 38 13.77 4.23 -12.85
CA ASN A 38 13.92 4.41 -14.29
C ASN A 38 14.11 3.07 -15.04
N GLU A 39 14.58 2.03 -14.35
CA GLU A 39 14.69 0.68 -14.90
C GLU A 39 13.33 -0.04 -14.83
N LEU A 40 12.60 0.15 -13.73
CA LEU A 40 11.28 -0.44 -13.50
C LEU A 40 10.20 0.17 -14.41
N CYS A 41 10.27 1.49 -14.64
CA CYS A 41 9.31 2.26 -15.41
C CYS A 41 10.06 3.24 -16.32
N PRO A 42 10.60 2.76 -17.46
CA PRO A 42 11.30 3.60 -18.41
C PRO A 42 10.38 4.68 -19.00
N ASN A 43 10.95 5.81 -19.41
CA ASN A 43 10.19 6.97 -19.88
C ASN A 43 9.35 6.70 -21.15
N ASP A 44 9.73 5.70 -21.95
CA ASP A 44 8.99 5.27 -23.14
C ASP A 44 7.80 4.35 -22.83
N THR A 45 7.77 3.78 -21.62
CA THR A 45 6.74 2.84 -21.16
C THR A 45 6.30 3.20 -19.73
N PRO A 46 5.68 4.38 -19.52
CA PRO A 46 5.33 4.84 -18.18
C PRO A 46 4.26 3.94 -17.54
N ALA A 47 4.48 3.55 -16.29
CA ALA A 47 3.45 2.91 -15.50
C ALA A 47 2.40 3.94 -15.07
N ASN A 48 1.28 3.95 -15.77
CA ASN A 48 0.18 4.87 -15.46
C ASN A 48 -0.52 4.51 -14.14
N LYS A 49 -0.45 3.24 -13.70
CA LYS A 49 -1.09 2.76 -12.48
C LYS A 49 -0.28 1.69 -11.75
N LEU A 50 -0.18 1.82 -10.44
CA LEU A 50 0.57 0.94 -9.56
C LEU A 50 -0.34 0.37 -8.46
N PHE A 51 -0.18 -0.93 -8.21
CA PHE A 51 -0.78 -1.62 -7.08
C PHE A 51 0.28 -1.87 -6.02
N VAL A 52 0.02 -1.41 -4.79
CA VAL A 52 0.90 -1.57 -3.63
C VAL A 52 0.20 -2.52 -2.64
N PRO A 53 0.56 -3.82 -2.63
CA PRO A 53 0.00 -4.77 -1.69
C PRO A 53 0.59 -4.58 -0.29
N LEU A 54 -0.21 -4.85 0.75
CA LEU A 54 0.20 -4.72 2.16
C LEU A 54 0.80 -3.34 2.46
N CYS A 55 0.18 -2.31 1.89
CA CYS A 55 0.76 -0.97 1.82
C CYS A 55 0.86 -0.26 3.16
N GLY A 56 0.11 -0.70 4.19
CA GLY A 56 -0.03 -0.01 5.47
C GLY A 56 -0.24 1.49 5.29
N LYS A 57 0.78 2.27 5.67
CA LYS A 57 0.88 3.72 5.45
C LYS A 57 2.17 4.12 4.73
N SER A 58 2.56 3.37 3.70
CA SER A 58 3.80 3.61 2.97
C SER A 58 3.82 4.98 2.29
N VAL A 59 4.82 5.80 2.64
CA VAL A 59 5.08 7.11 2.02
C VAL A 59 5.51 6.99 0.55
N ASP A 60 5.87 5.79 0.09
CA ASP A 60 6.17 5.54 -1.33
C ASP A 60 4.97 5.85 -2.22
N MET A 61 3.75 5.61 -1.73
CA MET A 61 2.52 5.88 -2.49
C MET A 61 2.38 7.36 -2.82
N GLU A 62 2.64 8.26 -1.87
CA GLU A 62 2.61 9.71 -2.12
C GLU A 62 3.72 10.11 -3.10
N TRP A 63 4.94 9.58 -2.89
CA TRP A 63 6.07 9.92 -3.75
C TRP A 63 5.82 9.52 -5.20
N LEU A 64 5.30 8.31 -5.44
CA LEU A 64 4.95 7.80 -6.76
C LEU A 64 3.87 8.66 -7.43
N TYR A 65 2.84 9.07 -6.68
CA TYR A 65 1.81 9.95 -7.20
C TYR A 65 2.36 11.33 -7.58
N GLN A 66 3.05 12.00 -6.66
CA GLN A 66 3.50 13.38 -6.83
C GLN A 66 4.67 13.52 -7.81
N ASN A 67 5.62 12.58 -7.79
CA ASN A 67 6.87 12.72 -8.56
C ASN A 67 6.84 11.96 -9.88
N LYS A 68 6.05 10.88 -9.97
CA LYS A 68 6.00 10.00 -11.14
C LYS A 68 4.67 10.04 -11.88
N SER A 69 3.71 10.83 -11.39
CA SER A 69 2.37 10.96 -11.97
C SER A 69 1.64 9.62 -12.08
N CYS A 70 1.97 8.66 -11.22
CA CYS A 70 1.35 7.34 -11.19
C CYS A 70 0.03 7.38 -10.42
N GLN A 71 -0.99 6.69 -10.92
CA GLN A 71 -2.18 6.42 -10.12
C GLN A 71 -1.92 5.25 -9.17
N ILE A 72 -2.34 5.39 -7.92
CA ILE A 72 -2.00 4.41 -6.88
C ILE A 72 -3.25 3.69 -6.38
N ILE A 73 -3.11 2.38 -6.25
CA ILE A 73 -4.04 1.51 -5.53
C ILE A 73 -3.28 0.86 -4.38
N GLY A 74 -3.65 1.21 -3.15
CA GLY A 74 -3.16 0.58 -1.94
C GLY A 74 -4.18 -0.42 -1.41
N CYS A 75 -3.73 -1.57 -0.93
CA CYS A 75 -4.58 -2.55 -0.25
C CYS A 75 -3.86 -3.06 1.00
N ASP A 76 -4.56 -3.06 2.13
CA ASP A 76 -4.06 -3.66 3.38
C ASP A 76 -5.26 -4.16 4.20
N ILE A 77 -5.03 -5.22 4.97
CA ILE A 77 -6.01 -5.70 5.95
C ILE A 77 -6.02 -4.82 7.20
N ALA A 78 -4.90 -4.15 7.51
CA ALA A 78 -4.80 -3.17 8.58
C ALA A 78 -5.45 -1.85 8.15
N GLU A 79 -6.73 -1.69 8.45
CA GLU A 79 -7.50 -0.49 8.06
C GLU A 79 -6.99 0.79 8.74
N ASN A 80 -6.61 0.72 10.02
CA ASN A 80 -6.19 1.87 10.82
C ASN A 80 -5.03 2.66 10.18
N PRO A 81 -3.87 2.05 9.85
CA PRO A 81 -2.78 2.76 9.19
C PRO A 81 -3.18 3.28 7.81
N LEU A 82 -4.01 2.53 7.07
CA LEU A 82 -4.42 2.94 5.73
C LEU A 82 -5.33 4.18 5.78
N ARG A 83 -6.28 4.22 6.71
CA ARG A 83 -7.11 5.41 6.98
C ARG A 83 -6.27 6.58 7.48
N GLN A 84 -5.26 6.32 8.34
CA GLN A 84 -4.31 7.34 8.77
C GLN A 84 -3.58 7.94 7.57
N PHE A 85 -3.01 7.11 6.69
CA PHE A 85 -2.33 7.57 5.48
C PHE A 85 -3.23 8.48 4.64
N VAL A 86 -4.47 8.07 4.35
CA VAL A 86 -5.38 8.89 3.53
C VAL A 86 -5.73 10.23 4.20
N ASN A 87 -5.88 10.24 5.53
CA ASN A 87 -6.12 11.48 6.28
C ASN A 87 -4.93 12.43 6.26
N ASP A 88 -3.71 11.90 6.31
CA ASP A 88 -2.46 12.65 6.29
C ASP A 88 -2.15 13.17 4.86
N HIS A 89 -2.57 12.43 3.82
CA HIS A 89 -2.27 12.71 2.42
C HIS A 89 -3.52 13.07 1.58
N LYS A 90 -4.30 14.05 2.05
CA LYS A 90 -5.57 14.47 1.39
C LYS A 90 -5.41 14.88 -0.08
N SER A 91 -4.23 15.37 -0.47
CA SER A 91 -3.92 15.74 -1.86
C SER A 91 -4.05 14.59 -2.86
N LEU A 92 -3.92 13.34 -2.40
CA LEU A 92 -4.06 12.14 -3.22
C LEU A 92 -5.51 11.85 -3.63
N ASN A 93 -6.50 12.43 -2.94
CA ASN A 93 -7.93 12.23 -3.21
C ASN A 93 -8.32 10.73 -3.33
N MET A 94 -7.75 9.89 -2.47
CA MET A 94 -8.00 8.45 -2.48
C MET A 94 -9.44 8.15 -2.02
N LYS A 95 -10.06 7.17 -2.68
CA LYS A 95 -11.38 6.65 -2.37
C LYS A 95 -11.26 5.28 -1.73
N GLU A 96 -12.01 5.10 -0.67
CA GLU A 96 -12.18 3.83 0.02
C GLU A 96 -13.09 2.89 -0.78
N ARG A 97 -12.72 1.62 -0.84
CA ARG A 97 -13.52 0.55 -1.43
C ARG A 97 -13.33 -0.72 -0.63
N LEU A 98 -14.43 -1.26 -0.11
CA LEU A 98 -14.44 -2.58 0.51
C LEU A 98 -14.54 -3.65 -0.59
N VAL A 99 -13.60 -4.60 -0.58
CA VAL A 99 -13.53 -5.68 -1.57
C VAL A 99 -13.81 -7.00 -0.87
N TYR A 100 -14.77 -7.76 -1.38
CA TYR A 100 -15.17 -9.05 -0.84
C TYR A 100 -14.57 -10.21 -1.65
N PHE A 101 -13.98 -11.16 -0.94
CA PHE A 101 -13.49 -12.41 -1.50
C PHE A 101 -14.61 -13.44 -1.60
N LYS A 102 -14.40 -14.47 -2.43
CA LYS A 102 -15.39 -15.54 -2.65
C LYS A 102 -15.74 -16.32 -1.38
N ASN A 103 -14.84 -16.35 -0.40
CA ASN A 103 -15.02 -17.02 0.90
C ASN A 103 -15.77 -16.15 1.93
N GLY A 104 -16.20 -14.94 1.57
CA GLY A 104 -16.90 -14.01 2.45
C GLY A 104 -16.00 -13.08 3.26
N GLU A 105 -14.68 -13.27 3.21
CA GLU A 105 -13.72 -12.32 3.78
C GLU A 105 -13.72 -11.01 2.99
N ASN A 106 -13.19 -9.95 3.59
CA ASN A 106 -13.05 -8.67 2.92
C ASN A 106 -11.72 -8.00 3.25
N VAL A 107 -11.33 -7.06 2.40
CA VAL A 107 -10.16 -6.21 2.60
C VAL A 107 -10.48 -4.79 2.17
N LEU A 108 -9.85 -3.83 2.85
CA LEU A 108 -9.96 -2.43 2.50
C LEU A 108 -8.97 -2.07 1.40
N MET A 109 -9.49 -1.50 0.33
CA MET A 109 -8.70 -0.98 -0.79
C MET A 109 -8.92 0.52 -0.88
N PHE A 110 -7.83 1.27 -1.02
CA PHE A 110 -7.89 2.68 -1.38
C PHE A 110 -7.31 2.90 -2.75
N HIS A 111 -7.97 3.73 -3.55
CA HIS A 111 -7.53 4.02 -4.89
C HIS A 111 -7.75 5.48 -5.25
N VAL A 112 -6.85 6.06 -6.03
CA VAL A 112 -7.15 7.32 -6.72
C VAL A 112 -8.27 7.06 -7.74
N SER A 113 -9.20 8.01 -7.90
CA SER A 113 -10.35 7.86 -8.80
C SER A 113 -9.90 7.48 -10.22
N CYS A 114 -10.14 6.24 -10.64
CA CYS A 114 -9.89 5.81 -12.02
C CYS A 114 -10.75 4.60 -12.40
N THR A 115 -11.27 4.61 -13.62
CA THR A 115 -11.82 3.45 -14.33
C THR A 115 -10.66 2.66 -14.98
N ILE A 116 -10.78 1.33 -15.17
CA ILE A 116 -9.91 0.41 -15.98
C ILE A 116 -9.14 -0.67 -15.18
N ASN A 117 -8.96 -1.84 -15.84
CA ASN A 117 -8.77 -3.21 -15.35
C ASN A 117 -7.31 -3.76 -15.26
N GLN A 118 -6.25 -2.93 -15.34
CA GLN A 118 -4.85 -3.41 -15.29
C GLN A 118 -3.93 -2.47 -14.48
N PHE A 119 -3.01 -3.06 -13.70
CA PHE A 119 -2.07 -2.38 -12.80
C PHE A 119 -0.72 -3.10 -12.83
N LEU A 120 0.39 -2.36 -12.68
CA LEU A 120 1.68 -2.94 -12.35
C LEU A 120 1.74 -3.17 -10.83
N VAL A 121 2.13 -4.36 -10.40
CA VAL A 121 2.40 -4.65 -8.98
C VAL A 121 3.86 -4.38 -8.72
N ILE A 122 4.16 -3.54 -7.74
CA ILE A 122 5.53 -3.21 -7.31
C ILE A 122 5.82 -3.73 -5.91
#